data_AF-I0JIZ3-F1
#
_entry.id   AF-I0JIZ3-F1
#
_cell.length_a   1.000
_cell.length_b   1.000
_cell.length_c   1.000
_cell.angle_alpha   90.00
_cell.angle_beta   90.00
_cell.angle_gamma   90.00
#
_symmetry.space_group_name_H-M   'P 1'
#
loop_
_entity.id
_entity.type
_entity.pdbx_description
1 polymer ?
#
loop_
_entity_poly.entity_id
_entity_poly.type
_entity_poly.pdbx_seq_one_letter_code
_entity_poly.pdbx_strand_id
1 'polypeptide(L)' 'MDYKARLEKQIEELRIRMYEIYNQNPTDDELVEISQELDDLLNKFGKYKHNLPTNQE' A
#
# COMPACT_ATOMS: atom_id res chain seq x y z
N MET A 1 7.93 12.91 9.89
CA MET A 1 7.48 12.30 8.62
C MET A 1 6.25 13.03 8.12
N ASP A 2 6.33 13.54 6.89
CA ASP A 2 5.17 14.05 6.15
C ASP A 2 4.18 12.91 5.82
N TYR A 3 2.97 13.28 5.40
CA TYR A 3 1.89 12.33 5.13
C TYR A 3 2.23 11.34 4.01
N LYS A 4 2.96 11.79 2.98
CA LYS A 4 3.41 10.95 1.86
C LYS A 4 4.34 9.85 2.35
N ALA A 5 5.37 10.20 3.12
CA ALA A 5 6.36 9.28 3.66
C ALA A 5 5.72 8.24 4.60
N ARG A 6 4.67 8.62 5.34
CA ARG A 6 3.91 7.66 6.16
C ARG A 6 3.13 6.66 5.32
N LEU A 7 2.50 7.11 4.22
CA LEU A 7 1.80 6.22 3.31
C LEU A 7 2.77 5.28 2.59
N GLU A 8 3.89 5.81 2.08
CA GLU A 8 4.91 5.01 1.41
C GLU A 8 5.49 3.94 2.34
N LYS A 9 5.77 4.29 3.60
CA LYS A 9 6.24 3.33 4.61
C LYS A 9 5.21 2.22 4.87
N GLN A 10 3.95 2.57 5.11
CA GLN A 10 2.89 1.58 5.38
C GLN A 10 2.65 0.66 4.18
N ILE A 11 2.70 1.20 2.96
CA ILE A 11 2.58 0.41 1.72
C ILE A 11 3.70 -0.62 1.63
N GLU A 12 4.95 -0.23 1.89
CA GLU A 12 6.08 -1.16 1.80
C GLU A 12 6.03 -2.23 2.91
N GLU A 13 5.67 -1.85 4.13
CA GLU A 13 5.51 -2.80 5.24
C GLU A 13 4.43 -3.86 4.94
N LEU A 14 3.26 -3.45 4.43
CA LEU A 14 2.20 -4.37 4.03
C LEU A 14 2.58 -5.21 2.81
N ARG A 15 3.30 -4.64 1.84
CA ARG A 15 3.79 -5.37 0.66
C ARG A 15 4.74 -6.50 1.05
N ILE A 16 5.66 -6.25 1.98
CA ILE A 16 6.59 -7.28 2.49
C ILE A 16 5.80 -8.38 3.20
N ARG A 17 4.89 -8.03 4.11
CA ARG A 17 4.07 -9.00 4.85
C ARG A 17 3.22 -9.87 3.92
N MET A 18 2.59 -9.25 2.91
CA MET A 18 1.83 -9.97 1.89
C MET A 18 2.69 -11.02 1.17
N TYR A 19 3.93 -10.63 0.82
CA TYR A 19 4.86 -11.53 0.14
C TYR A 19 5.34 -12.67 1.05
N GLU A 20 5.57 -12.40 2.33
CA GLU A 20 5.92 -13.42 3.32
C GLU A 20 4.81 -14.46 3.46
N ILE A 21 3.56 -14.03 3.59
CA ILE A 21 2.39 -14.92 3.68
C ILE A 21 2.23 -15.71 2.39
N TYR A 22 2.31 -15.05 1.23
CA TYR A 22 2.21 -15.73 -0.06
C TYR A 22 3.26 -16.85 -0.21
N ASN A 23 4.51 -16.60 0.21
CA ASN A 23 5.57 -17.62 0.14
C ASN A 23 5.35 -18.80 1.10
N GLN A 24 4.67 -18.57 2.23
CA GLN A 24 4.36 -19.61 3.20
C GLN A 24 3.11 -20.40 2.78
N ASN A 25 2.04 -19.71 2.41
CA ASN A 25 0.77 -20.27 2.02
C ASN A 25 0.04 -19.33 1.03
N PRO A 26 0.11 -19.60 -0.29
CA PRO A 26 -0.57 -18.80 -1.31
C PRO A 26 -2.11 -18.82 -1.21
N THR A 27 -2.68 -19.76 -0.44
CA THR A 27 -4.13 -19.92 -0.25
C THR A 27 -4.58 -19.49 1.14
N ASP A 28 -3.74 -18.75 1.87
CA ASP A 28 -4.09 -18.23 3.18
C ASP A 28 -5.20 -17.17 3.07
N ASP A 29 -6.22 -17.25 3.93
CA ASP A 29 -7.26 -16.23 4.01
C ASP A 29 -6.65 -14.89 4.47
N GLU A 30 -5.59 -14.91 5.29
CA GLU A 30 -4.87 -13.70 5.72
C GLU A 30 -4.22 -12.97 4.53
N LEU A 31 -3.85 -13.69 3.47
CA LEU A 31 -3.31 -13.10 2.25
C LEU A 31 -4.36 -12.20 1.56
N VAL A 32 -5.62 -12.64 1.57
CA VAL A 32 -6.74 -11.88 0.99
C VAL A 32 -6.96 -10.61 1.80
N GLU A 33 -7.00 -10.69 3.12
CA GLU A 33 -7.19 -9.53 3.99
C GLU A 33 -6.08 -8.48 3.78
N ILE A 34 -4.82 -8.91 3.78
CA ILE A 34 -3.68 -8.01 3.58
C ILE A 34 -3.66 -7.41 2.18
N SER A 35 -4.07 -8.16 1.15
CA SER A 35 -4.17 -7.62 -0.21
C SER A 35 -5.18 -6.46 -0.29
N GLN A 36 -6.31 -6.57 0.44
CA GLN A 36 -7.32 -5.52 0.49
C GLN A 36 -6.83 -4.29 1.25
N GLU A 37 -6.11 -4.49 2.37
CA GLU A 37 -5.50 -3.38 3.11
C GLU A 37 -4.44 -2.64 2.28
N LEU A 38 -3.63 -3.38 1.51
CA LEU A 38 -2.65 -2.81 0.60
C LEU A 38 -3.33 -1.96 -0.50
N ASP A 39 -4.40 -2.48 -1.11
CA ASP A 39 -5.19 -1.76 -2.11
C ASP A 39 -5.78 -0.45 -1.55
N ASP A 40 -6.28 -0.46 -0.32
CA ASP A 40 -6.79 0.74 0.35
C ASP A 40 -5.71 1.81 0.55
N LEU A 41 -4.49 1.41 0.91
CA LEU A 41 -3.36 2.33 1.04
C LEU A 41 -2.90 2.88 -0.31
N LEU A 42 -2.83 2.03 -1.34
CA LEU A 42 -2.50 2.46 -2.70
C LEU A 42 -3.54 3.47 -3.21
N ASN A 43 -4.82 3.24 -2.95
CA ASN A 43 -5.90 4.17 -3.28
C ASN A 43 -5.76 5.51 -2.54
N LYS A 44 -5.44 5.50 -1.24
CA LYS A 44 -5.16 6.73 -0.47
C LYS A 44 -3.97 7.49 -1.03
N PHE A 45 -2.91 6.78 -1.41
CA PHE A 45 -1.72 7.38 -2.01
C PHE A 45 -1.98 7.95 -3.41
N GLY A 46 -2.77 7.26 -4.24
CA GLY A 46 -3.22 7.75 -5.54
C GLY A 46 -4.03 9.04 -5.40
N LYS A 47 -4.98 9.09 -4.46
CA LYS A 47 -5.75 10.32 -4.14
C LYS A 47 -4.84 11.45 -3.66
N TYR A 48 -3.87 11.16 -2.80
CA TYR A 48 -2.88 12.14 -2.38
C TYR A 48 -2.11 12.73 -3.57
N LYS A 49 -1.61 11.87 -4.47
CA LYS A 49 -0.90 12.31 -5.69
C LYS A 49 -1.78 13.13 -6.62
N HIS A 50 -3.05 12.77 -6.78
CA HIS A 50 -3.99 13.50 -7.62
C HIS A 50 -4.33 14.89 -7.07
N ASN A 51 -4.36 15.03 -5.73
CA ASN A 51 -4.64 16.29 -5.06
C ASN A 51 -3.40 17.21 -4.93
N LEU A 52 -2.22 16.76 -5.36
CA LEU A 52 -1.06 17.64 -5.49
C LEU A 52 -1.27 18.53 -6.71
N PRO A 53 -1.07 19.86 -6.60
CA PRO A 53 -1.07 20.72 -7.76
C PRO A 53 0.02 20.23 -8.72
N THR A 54 -0.40 19.71 -9.88
CA THR A 54 0.52 19.43 -10.98
C THR A 54 1.01 20.78 -11.51
N ASN A 55 2.15 21.25 -11.02
CA ASN A 55 2.95 22.20 -11.77
C ASN A 55 3.48 21.44 -13.00
N GLN A 56 2.71 21.47 -14.07
CA GLN A 56 3.19 21.12 -15.40
C GLN A 56 3.94 22.35 -15.90
N GLU A 57 5.27 22.32 -15.80
CA GLU A 57 6.18 23.20 -16.56
C GLU A 57 6.47 22.59 -17.93
#